data_AF-A0A915JN41-F1
#
_entry.id   AF-A0A915JN41-F1
#
_cell.length_a   1.000
_cell.length_b   1.000
_cell.length_c   1.000
_cell.angle_alpha   90.00
_cell.angle_beta   90.00
_cell.angle_gamma   90.00
#
_symmetry.space_group_name_H-M   'P 1'
#
loop_
_entity.id
_entity.type
_entity.pdbx_description
1 polymer ?
#
loop_
_entity_poly.entity_id
_entity_poly.type
_entity_poly.pdbx_seq_one_letter_code
_entity_poly.pdbx_strand_id
1 'polypeptide(L)'
;MNRTQSPDNDSAFCDSNSLASSESIFSTHNNNGIEATVKKPRRYPDRIVNVKFFFGLDSSSSKDLIVDERWSVGYVLKILAVEFRIPFSINHVLLEMCLDMHLERIYEDHELLLENVSLWTADSTNEIHFVEKASKYDLFYNPQ
;
A
#
# COMPACT_ATOMS: atom_id res chain seq x y z
N MET A 1 -33.84 17.48 45.96
CA MET A 1 -34.59 16.38 45.31
C MET A 1 -33.94 16.14 43.95
N ASN A 2 -33.18 15.06 43.83
CA ASN A 2 -33.50 13.87 42.99
C ASN A 2 -33.28 14.15 41.50
N ARG A 3 -32.56 13.37 40.69
CA ARG A 3 -31.85 12.09 40.80
C ARG A 3 -30.92 12.06 39.57
N THR A 4 -29.79 11.38 39.70
CA THR A 4 -28.98 10.84 38.60
C THR A 4 -29.85 10.02 37.63
N GLN A 5 -29.64 10.20 36.31
CA GLN A 5 -29.89 9.15 35.31
C GLN A 5 -28.87 9.31 34.17
N SER A 6 -27.83 8.49 34.22
CA SER A 6 -27.35 7.83 32.99
C SER A 6 -28.36 6.73 32.63
N PRO A 7 -28.50 6.42 31.34
CA PRO A 7 -28.54 5.02 30.95
C PRO A 7 -27.56 4.73 29.79
N ASP A 8 -26.61 3.86 30.11
CA ASP A 8 -26.21 2.65 29.40
C ASP A 8 -26.00 2.69 27.87
N ASN A 9 -24.71 2.70 27.53
CA ASN A 9 -24.04 1.82 26.57
C ASN A 9 -24.87 0.59 26.13
N ASP A 10 -25.10 0.45 24.82
CA ASP A 10 -24.80 -0.82 24.16
C ASP A 10 -24.37 -0.65 22.71
N SER A 11 -23.38 -1.44 22.36
CA SER A 11 -22.61 -1.40 21.12
C SER A 11 -23.38 -2.03 19.97
N ALA A 12 -23.11 -1.59 18.73
CA ALA A 12 -22.88 -2.55 17.64
C ALA A 12 -22.16 -1.87 16.48
N PHE A 13 -20.98 -2.41 16.18
CA PHE A 13 -20.23 -2.29 14.95
C PHE A 13 -21.08 -2.48 13.68
N CYS A 14 -20.51 -2.03 12.56
CA CYS A 14 -20.91 -2.16 11.14
C CYS A 14 -21.75 -0.97 10.66
N ASP A 15 -21.28 -0.13 9.74
CA ASP A 15 -20.80 -0.54 8.41
C ASP A 15 -19.49 0.14 8.01
N SER A 16 -18.40 -0.62 7.93
CA SER A 16 -17.21 -0.26 7.16
C SER A 16 -16.67 -1.50 6.47
N ASN A 17 -17.52 -2.12 5.65
CA ASN A 17 -17.12 -3.22 4.78
C ASN A 17 -17.51 -2.98 3.32
N SER A 18 -17.45 -1.73 2.87
CA SER A 18 -17.55 -1.40 1.43
C SER A 18 -16.21 -1.53 0.68
N LEU A 19 -15.15 -2.06 1.30
CA LEU A 19 -13.84 -2.24 0.62
C LEU A 19 -13.66 -3.61 -0.05
N ALA A 20 -14.67 -4.48 -0.04
CA ALA A 20 -14.65 -5.73 -0.80
C ALA A 20 -15.51 -5.63 -2.07
N SER A 21 -15.25 -4.67 -2.96
CA SER A 21 -15.79 -4.68 -4.33
C SER A 21 -14.97 -3.80 -5.26
N SER A 22 -13.69 -4.13 -5.45
CA SER A 22 -12.90 -3.56 -6.54
C SER A 22 -11.92 -4.58 -7.12
N GLU A 23 -12.40 -5.78 -7.46
CA GLU A 23 -11.72 -6.63 -8.44
C GLU A 23 -12.75 -7.32 -9.35
N SER A 24 -13.30 -6.55 -10.29
CA SER A 24 -13.88 -7.10 -11.51
C SER A 24 -13.51 -6.21 -12.68
N ILE A 25 -12.24 -6.23 -13.06
CA ILE A 25 -11.78 -5.71 -14.34
C ILE A 25 -11.21 -6.92 -15.09
N PHE A 26 -11.85 -7.25 -16.22
CA PHE A 26 -11.73 -8.49 -17.03
C PHE A 26 -12.60 -9.68 -16.60
N SER A 27 -13.87 -9.64 -17.03
CA SER A 27 -14.62 -10.85 -17.40
C SER A 27 -14.86 -10.84 -18.91
N THR A 28 -14.02 -11.56 -19.66
CA THR A 28 -14.32 -11.93 -21.05
C THR A 28 -15.42 -12.99 -21.01
N HIS A 29 -16.58 -12.67 -21.58
CA HIS A 29 -17.73 -13.56 -21.68
C HIS A 29 -17.40 -14.71 -22.63
N ASN A 30 -17.22 -15.93 -22.12
CA ASN A 30 -17.09 -17.15 -22.92
C ASN A 30 -18.04 -18.21 -22.37
N ASN A 31 -19.09 -18.51 -23.14
CA ASN A 31 -20.20 -19.39 -22.76
C ASN A 31 -19.87 -20.86 -23.00
N ASN A 32 -18.96 -21.44 -22.22
CA ASN A 32 -18.79 -22.90 -22.14
C ASN A 32 -18.68 -23.30 -20.68
N GLY A 33 -19.46 -24.31 -20.26
CA GLY A 33 -19.67 -24.69 -18.87
C GLY A 33 -18.39 -24.85 -18.06
N ILE A 34 -18.38 -24.25 -16.87
CA ILE A 34 -17.26 -24.33 -15.93
C ILE A 34 -17.84 -24.70 -14.56
N GLU A 35 -17.45 -25.87 -14.06
CA GLU A 35 -17.59 -26.24 -12.66
C GLU A 35 -17.09 -25.08 -11.80
N ALA A 36 -17.95 -24.60 -10.90
CA ALA A 36 -17.56 -23.62 -9.89
C ALA A 36 -16.54 -24.29 -8.96
N THR A 37 -15.25 -24.16 -9.30
CA THR A 37 -14.16 -24.55 -8.41
C THR A 37 -14.27 -23.67 -7.18
N VAL A 38 -14.74 -24.23 -6.07
CA VAL A 38 -14.88 -23.52 -4.79
C VAL A 38 -13.51 -22.99 -4.38
N LYS A 39 -13.25 -21.70 -4.62
CA LYS A 39 -12.06 -21.01 -4.12
C LYS A 39 -12.18 -20.97 -2.61
N LYS A 40 -11.31 -21.72 -1.91
CA LYS A 40 -11.21 -21.62 -0.44
C LYS A 40 -11.01 -20.14 -0.04
N PRO A 41 -11.65 -19.66 1.05
CA PRO A 41 -11.49 -18.29 1.48
C PRO A 41 -10.01 -18.00 1.73
N ARG A 42 -9.53 -16.85 1.24
CA ARG A 42 -8.18 -16.39 1.51
C ARG A 42 -8.07 -16.13 3.02
N ARG A 43 -7.10 -16.77 3.66
CA ARG A 43 -6.77 -16.54 5.07
C ARG A 43 -6.39 -15.06 5.27
N TYR A 44 -6.83 -14.48 6.38
CA TYR A 44 -6.41 -13.14 6.83
C TYR A 44 -4.88 -13.02 6.87
N PRO A 45 -4.31 -11.83 6.64
CA PRO A 45 -2.87 -11.62 6.78
C PRO A 45 -2.45 -11.86 8.23
N ASP A 46 -1.28 -12.47 8.41
CA ASP A 46 -0.72 -12.74 9.75
C ASP A 46 0.02 -11.51 10.31
N ARG A 47 0.47 -10.58 9.44
CA ARG A 47 1.19 -9.35 9.79
C ARG A 47 0.70 -8.18 8.93
N ILE A 48 0.48 -7.06 9.59
CA ILE A 48 0.19 -5.78 8.95
C ILE A 48 1.02 -4.69 9.62
N VAL A 49 1.35 -3.64 8.88
CA VAL A 49 2.06 -2.47 9.41
C VAL A 49 1.46 -1.20 8.80
N ASN A 50 1.36 -0.15 9.60
CA ASN A 50 1.00 1.18 9.09
C ASN A 50 2.29 1.88 8.63
N VAL A 51 2.33 2.29 7.37
CA VAL A 51 3.48 2.95 6.74
C VAL A 51 3.05 4.30 6.22
N LYS A 52 3.84 5.33 6.54
CA LYS A 52 3.68 6.68 5.99
C LYS A 52 4.47 6.82 4.70
N PHE A 53 3.82 7.36 3.68
CA PHE A 53 4.41 7.66 2.38
C PHE A 53 4.36 9.16 2.12
N PHE A 54 5.50 9.76 1.80
CA PHE A 54 5.61 11.15 1.41
C PHE A 54 5.48 11.29 -0.11
N PHE A 55 4.73 12.28 -0.59
CA PHE A 55 4.62 12.55 -2.02
C PHE A 55 5.74 13.48 -2.46
N GLY A 56 6.52 13.12 -3.48
CA GLY A 56 7.66 13.94 -3.87
C GLY A 56 8.76 14.01 -2.79
N LEU A 57 9.88 14.66 -3.12
CA LEU A 57 10.99 14.87 -2.17
C LEU A 57 10.80 16.12 -1.32
N ASP A 58 10.25 17.19 -1.91
CA ASP A 58 10.15 18.50 -1.28
C ASP A 58 8.72 18.83 -0.79
N SER A 59 7.80 17.87 -0.87
CA SER A 59 6.41 18.09 -0.46
C SER A 59 6.18 17.63 0.98
N SER A 60 5.38 18.41 1.71
CA SER A 60 4.88 18.01 3.02
C SER A 60 3.65 17.09 2.95
N SER A 61 3.21 16.73 1.74
CA SER A 61 2.04 15.87 1.53
C SER A 61 2.40 14.42 1.82
N SER A 62 1.61 13.76 2.65
CA SER A 62 1.81 12.35 2.98
C SER A 62 0.49 11.60 3.13
N LYS A 63 0.57 10.27 3.05
CA LYS A 63 -0.53 9.33 3.22
C LYS A 63 -0.06 8.14 4.04
N ASP A 64 -0.86 7.69 5.00
CA ASP A 64 -0.62 6.47 5.75
C ASP A 64 -1.41 5.32 5.12
N LEU A 65 -0.76 4.19 4.82
CA LEU A 65 -1.42 2.96 4.38
C LEU A 65 -1.17 1.82 5.36
N ILE A 66 -2.17 0.96 5.53
CA ILE A 66 -1.99 -0.33 6.19
C ILE A 66 -1.54 -1.32 5.11
N VAL A 67 -0.30 -1.81 5.25
CA VAL A 67 0.34 -2.73 4.32
C VAL A 67 0.39 -4.10 4.97
N ASP A 68 0.00 -5.14 4.24
CA ASP A 68 0.08 -6.53 4.70
C ASP A 68 1.32 -7.27 4.17
N GLU A 69 1.62 -8.45 4.72
CA GLU A 69 2.83 -9.20 4.37
C GLU A 69 2.93 -9.67 2.90
N ARG A 70 1.85 -9.53 2.13
CA ARG A 70 1.74 -10.04 0.75
C ARG A 70 1.86 -8.94 -0.29
N TRP A 71 1.91 -7.68 0.13
CA TRP A 71 1.93 -6.53 -0.78
C TRP A 71 3.33 -6.30 -1.31
N SER A 72 3.48 -6.45 -2.63
CA SER A 72 4.68 -6.00 -3.31
C SER A 72 4.69 -4.47 -3.45
N VAL A 73 5.89 -3.92 -3.61
CA VAL A 73 6.11 -2.50 -3.91
C VAL A 73 5.30 -2.06 -5.13
N GLY A 74 5.29 -2.85 -6.20
CA GLY A 74 4.52 -2.56 -7.41
C GLY A 74 3.00 -2.48 -7.17
N TYR A 75 2.47 -3.24 -6.21
CA TYR A 75 1.08 -3.13 -5.80
C TYR A 75 0.84 -1.84 -4.99
N VAL A 76 1.72 -1.55 -4.01
CA VAL A 76 1.66 -0.34 -3.18
C VAL A 76 1.69 0.92 -4.05
N LEU A 77 2.56 0.98 -5.07
CA LEU A 77 2.65 2.11 -6.00
C LEU A 77 1.31 2.43 -6.69
N LYS A 78 0.58 1.39 -7.13
CA LYS A 78 -0.74 1.57 -7.77
C LYS A 78 -1.77 2.12 -6.80
N ILE A 79 -1.76 1.64 -5.55
CA ILE A 79 -2.65 2.16 -4.49
C ILE A 79 -2.32 3.62 -4.19
N LEU A 80 -1.04 3.98 -4.07
CA LEU A 80 -0.62 5.35 -3.81
C LEU A 80 -1.00 6.30 -4.95
N ALA A 81 -0.87 5.88 -6.21
CA ALA A 81 -1.32 6.70 -7.34
C ALA A 81 -2.82 7.05 -7.24
N VAL A 82 -3.66 6.08 -6.83
CA VAL A 82 -5.09 6.29 -6.59
C VAL A 82 -5.31 7.25 -5.41
N GLU A 83 -4.62 7.04 -4.29
CA GLU A 83 -4.76 7.85 -3.07
C GLU A 83 -4.33 9.32 -3.25
N PHE A 84 -3.23 9.53 -3.98
CA PHE A 84 -2.74 10.86 -4.35
C PHE A 84 -3.45 11.45 -5.56
N ARG A 85 -4.37 10.70 -6.20
CA ARG A 85 -5.17 11.12 -7.36
C ARG A 85 -4.33 11.56 -8.56
N ILE A 86 -3.26 10.83 -8.84
CA ILE A 86 -2.40 11.05 -10.00
C ILE A 86 -2.47 9.85 -10.96
N PRO A 87 -2.22 10.06 -12.26
CA PRO A 87 -2.09 8.94 -13.18
C PRO A 87 -0.86 8.10 -12.81
N PHE A 88 -1.06 6.78 -12.70
CA PHE A 88 0.06 5.87 -12.52
C PHE A 88 0.93 5.83 -13.79
N SER A 89 2.23 5.91 -13.61
CA SER A 89 3.24 5.86 -14.67
C SER A 89 4.35 4.90 -14.26
N ILE A 90 4.99 4.27 -15.24
CA ILE A 90 6.10 3.33 -15.00
C ILE A 90 7.28 4.01 -14.29
N ASN A 91 7.42 5.33 -14.40
CA ASN A 91 8.50 6.07 -13.73
C ASN A 91 8.26 6.26 -12.23
N HIS A 92 7.09 5.87 -11.70
CA HIS A 92 6.82 5.96 -10.27
C HIS A 92 7.59 4.90 -9.50
N VAL A 93 8.16 5.34 -8.38
CA VAL A 93 9.00 4.51 -7.51
C VAL A 93 8.70 4.78 -6.04
N LEU A 94 9.01 3.80 -5.20
CA LEU A 94 9.18 4.02 -3.77
C LEU A 94 10.67 4.23 -3.53
N LEU A 95 11.00 5.41 -3.01
CA LEU A 95 12.36 5.78 -2.63
C LEU A 95 12.48 5.73 -1.11
N GLU A 96 13.29 4.81 -0.61
CA GLU A 96 13.73 4.81 0.78
C GLU A 96 14.85 5.84 0.96
N MET A 97 14.65 6.74 1.91
CA MET A 97 15.61 7.75 2.33
C MET A 97 16.12 7.39 3.72
N CYS A 98 17.37 6.94 3.83
CA CYS A 98 18.02 6.75 5.12
C CYS A 98 18.64 8.08 5.56
N LEU A 99 17.87 8.88 6.31
CA LEU A 99 18.22 10.27 6.62
C LEU A 99 19.52 10.38 7.42
N ASP A 100 19.77 9.47 8.36
CA ASP A 100 21.00 9.49 9.18
C ASP A 100 22.26 9.33 8.33
N MET A 101 22.20 8.52 7.27
CA MET A 101 23.33 8.25 6.38
C MET A 101 23.29 9.04 5.06
N HIS A 102 22.22 9.81 4.82
CA HIS A 102 21.98 10.53 3.56
C HIS A 102 22.04 9.60 2.33
N LEU A 103 21.53 8.38 2.46
CA LEU A 103 21.48 7.40 1.37
C LEU A 103 20.06 7.29 0.80
N GLU A 104 19.98 7.16 -0.52
CA GLU A 104 18.73 6.88 -1.24
C GLU A 104 18.76 5.46 -1.82
N ARG A 105 17.61 4.77 -1.75
CA ARG A 105 17.42 3.46 -2.38
C ARG A 105 16.07 3.41 -3.07
N ILE A 106 16.07 3.00 -4.33
CA ILE A 106 14.84 2.69 -5.07
C ILE A 106 14.46 1.24 -4.78
N TYR A 107 13.21 1.02 -4.34
CA TYR A 107 12.66 -0.32 -4.26
C TYR A 107 12.29 -0.87 -5.65
N GLU A 108 12.55 -2.17 -5.83
CA GLU A 108 12.11 -2.94 -6.97
C GLU A 108 10.66 -3.40 -6.82
N ASP A 109 9.92 -3.44 -7.93
CA ASP A 109 8.47 -3.66 -7.92
C ASP A 109 8.03 -5.02 -7.34
N HIS A 110 8.95 -6.00 -7.36
CA HIS A 110 8.72 -7.37 -6.90
C HIS A 110 9.00 -7.55 -5.41
N GLU A 111 9.67 -6.61 -4.75
CA GLU A 111 9.99 -6.70 -3.33
C GLU A 111 8.71 -6.59 -2.48
N LEU A 112 8.68 -7.33 -1.36
CA LEU A 112 7.62 -7.18 -0.35
C LEU A 112 7.96 -5.99 0.55
N LEU A 113 7.04 -5.02 0.62
CA LEU A 113 7.31 -3.78 1.34
C LEU A 113 7.43 -4.01 2.85
N LEU A 114 6.54 -4.82 3.42
CA LEU A 114 6.54 -5.11 4.86
C LEU A 114 7.85 -5.77 5.29
N GLU A 115 8.41 -6.67 4.48
CA GLU A 115 9.68 -7.34 4.80
C GLU A 115 10.85 -6.35 4.88
N ASN A 116 10.89 -5.37 3.97
CA ASN A 116 11.91 -4.34 3.98
C ASN A 116 11.77 -3.38 5.17
N VAL A 117 10.56 -2.86 5.43
CA VAL A 117 10.30 -1.95 6.56
C VAL A 117 10.55 -2.65 7.91
N SER A 118 10.38 -3.98 7.99
CA SER A 118 10.67 -4.74 9.20
C SER A 118 12.16 -4.82 9.55
N LEU A 119 13.06 -4.42 8.64
CA LEU A 119 14.50 -4.35 8.90
C LEU A 119 14.90 -3.05 9.60
N TRP A 120 14.03 -2.05 9.64
CA TRP A 120 14.30 -0.78 10.29
C TRP A 120 14.36 -0.93 11.81
N THR A 121 15.24 -0.17 12.44
CA THR A 121 15.28 -0.07 13.90
C THR A 121 14.09 0.75 14.41
N ALA A 122 13.71 0.56 15.67
CA ALA A 122 12.56 1.27 16.26
C ALA A 122 12.75 2.80 16.32
N ASP A 123 14.01 3.26 16.31
CA ASP A 123 14.43 4.66 16.30
C ASP A 123 14.81 5.16 14.89
N SER A 124 14.50 4.39 13.85
CA SER A 124 14.84 4.75 12.47
C SER A 124 14.21 6.08 12.07
N THR A 125 15.03 6.95 11.45
CA THR A 125 14.61 8.18 10.79
C THR A 125 14.32 7.97 9.31
N ASN A 126 14.28 6.73 8.84
CA ASN A 126 14.08 6.45 7.42
C ASN A 126 12.68 6.90 6.97
N GLU A 127 12.61 7.42 5.75
CA GLU A 127 11.36 7.84 5.11
C GLU A 127 11.14 7.10 3.80
N ILE A 128 9.89 6.89 3.41
CA ILE A 128 9.53 6.34 2.10
C ILE A 128 8.81 7.42 1.30
N HIS A 129 9.37 7.76 0.14
CA HIS A 129 8.81 8.74 -0.78
C HIS A 129 8.24 8.06 -2.02
N PHE A 130 7.04 8.46 -2.40
CA PHE A 130 6.41 8.15 -3.67
C PHE A 130 6.74 9.27 -4.67
N VAL A 131 7.62 8.96 -5.62
CA VAL A 131 8.21 9.94 -6.55
C VAL A 131 8.29 9.40 -7.97
N GLU A 132 8.50 10.26 -8.95
CA GLU A 132 8.91 9.84 -10.30
C GLU A 132 10.43 9.90 -10.44
N LYS A 133 11.06 8.79 -10.85
CA LYS A 133 12.46 8.73 -11.29
C LYS A 133 12.49 8.12 -12.68
N ALA A 134 12.64 8.96 -13.71
CA ALA A 134 12.82 8.50 -15.09
C ALA A 134 14.01 7.54 -15.22
N SER A 135 15.02 7.71 -14.37
CA SER A 135 16.24 6.91 -14.39
C SER A 135 16.09 5.46 -13.93
N LYS A 136 14.97 5.06 -13.31
CA LYS A 136 14.81 3.69 -12.79
C LYS A 136 15.02 2.62 -13.87
N TYR A 137 14.57 2.91 -15.08
CA TYR A 137 14.65 1.97 -16.21
C TYR A 137 15.65 2.42 -17.28
N ASP A 138 16.52 3.39 -16.98
CA ASP A 138 17.50 3.90 -17.95
C ASP A 138 18.39 2.80 -18.49
N LEU A 139 18.73 1.78 -17.69
CA LEU A 139 19.50 0.62 -18.16
C LEU A 139 18.79 -0.11 -19.31
N PHE A 140 17.46 -0.18 -19.31
CA PHE A 140 16.69 -0.84 -20.37
C PHE A 140 16.54 0.04 -21.60
N TYR A 141 16.54 1.36 -21.42
CA TYR A 141 16.52 2.31 -22.53
C TYR A 141 17.90 2.50 -23.17
N ASN A 142 18.98 2.44 -22.37
CA ASN A 142 20.36 2.77 -22.72
C ASN A 142 21.37 1.81 -22.03
N PRO A 143 21.58 0.58 -22.55
CA PRO A 143 22.37 -0.48 -21.89
C PRO A 143 23.91 -0.45 -22.08
N GLN A 144 24.52 0.69 -22.43
CA GLN A 144 25.92 0.79 -22.94
C GLN A 144 27.06 0.80 -21.91
#